data_AF-A0A2M7AZP4-F1
#
_entry.id   AF-A0A2M7AZP4-F1
#
_cell.length_a   1.000
_cell.length_b   1.000
_cell.length_c   1.000
_cell.angle_alpha   90.00
_cell.angle_beta   90.00
_cell.angle_gamma   90.00
#
_symmetry.space_group_name_H-M   'P 1'
#
loop_
_entity.id
_entity.type
_entity.pdbx_description
1 polymer ?
#
loop_
_entity_poly.entity_id
_entity_poly.type
_entity_poly.pdbx_seq_one_letter_code
_entity_poly.pdbx_strand_id
1 'polypeptide(L)'
;MSILAEKVVYESVAKKITFTNGFLCLHLADGREIKVPLEFYPRLKKATKKQREKYEIIGLGTGIHWPEIDEDLSVEGIIAGQPSRF
;
A
#
# COMPACT_ATOMS: atom_id res chain seq x y z
N MET A 1 9.62 -32.14 -25.18
CA MET A 1 8.50 -31.27 -24.79
C MET A 1 9.02 -30.30 -23.75
N SER A 2 8.99 -28.99 -24.01
CA SER A 2 9.39 -27.97 -23.04
C SER A 2 8.13 -27.44 -22.38
N ILE A 3 8.00 -27.62 -21.07
CA ILE A 3 6.99 -26.94 -20.26
C ILE A 3 7.56 -25.57 -19.89
N LEU A 4 7.31 -24.56 -20.73
CA LEU A 4 7.45 -23.19 -20.28
C LEU A 4 6.28 -22.93 -19.34
N ALA A 5 6.55 -22.85 -18.04
CA ALA A 5 5.57 -22.33 -17.10
C ALA A 5 5.29 -20.87 -17.49
N GLU A 6 4.10 -20.58 -18.00
CA GLU A 6 3.64 -19.21 -18.14
C GLU A 6 3.66 -18.57 -16.75
N LYS A 7 4.50 -17.55 -16.58
CA LYS A 7 4.51 -16.74 -15.37
C LYS A 7 3.20 -15.97 -15.36
N VAL A 8 2.22 -16.43 -14.59
CA VAL A 8 1.01 -15.67 -14.33
C VAL A 8 1.42 -14.42 -13.56
N VAL A 9 1.37 -13.27 -14.22
CA VAL A 9 1.63 -11.97 -13.60
C VAL A 9 0.30 -11.46 -13.05
N TYR A 10 0.14 -11.54 -11.73
CA TYR A 10 -0.98 -10.89 -11.05
C TYR A 10 -0.65 -9.42 -10.88
N GLU A 11 -1.48 -8.55 -11.47
CA GLU A 11 -1.34 -7.12 -11.26
C GLU A 11 -1.69 -6.78 -9.81
N SER A 12 -0.72 -6.24 -9.09
CA SER A 12 -0.83 -6.02 -7.66
C SER A 12 -1.44 -4.65 -7.43
N VAL A 13 -2.78 -4.57 -7.43
CA VAL A 13 -3.52 -3.32 -7.20
C VAL A 13 -4.16 -3.28 -5.82
N ALA A 14 -4.14 -2.12 -5.18
CA ALA A 14 -4.77 -1.88 -3.90
C ALA A 14 -6.29 -1.99 -4.01
N LYS A 15 -6.87 -2.74 -3.07
CA LYS A 15 -8.32 -2.79 -2.83
C LYS A 15 -8.73 -2.05 -1.57
N LYS A 16 -7.88 -2.10 -0.52
CA LYS A 16 -8.15 -1.47 0.78
C LYS A 16 -6.86 -1.28 1.57
N ILE A 17 -6.84 -0.26 2.43
CA ILE A 17 -5.84 -0.11 3.49
C ILE A 17 -6.52 -0.26 4.86
N THR A 18 -5.87 -0.95 5.79
CA THR A 18 -6.21 -0.93 7.22
C THR A 18 -4.97 -0.60 8.06
N PHE A 19 -5.19 -0.19 9.30
CA PHE A 19 -4.11 0.12 10.23
C PHE A 19 -4.30 -0.67 11.53
N THR A 20 -3.26 -1.39 11.96
CA THR A 20 -3.32 -2.21 13.18
C THR A 20 -1.97 -2.17 13.90
N ASN A 21 -1.95 -1.95 15.22
CA ASN A 21 -0.77 -2.08 16.09
C ASN A 21 0.53 -1.47 15.53
N GLY A 22 0.47 -0.28 14.93
CA GLY A 22 1.65 0.39 14.36
C GLY A 22 2.03 -0.05 12.93
N PHE A 23 1.15 -0.75 12.22
CA PHE A 23 1.36 -1.20 10.84
C PHE A 23 0.31 -0.62 9.89
N LEU A 24 0.72 -0.41 8.65
CA LEU A 24 -0.14 -0.29 7.48
C LEU A 24 -0.32 -1.70 6.89
N CYS A 25 -1.58 -2.09 6.67
CA CYS A 25 -1.99 -3.34 6.04
C CYS A 25 -2.62 -3.04 4.68
N LEU A 26 -1.93 -3.41 3.61
CA LEU A 26 -2.40 -3.30 2.24
C LEU A 26 -3.10 -4.59 1.81
N HIS A 27 -4.37 -4.47 1.42
CA HIS A 27 -5.17 -5.57 0.86
C HIS A 27 -5.18 -5.43 -0.65
N LEU A 28 -4.64 -6.42 -1.35
CA LEU A 28 -4.55 -6.46 -2.81
C LEU A 28 -5.78 -7.14 -3.42
N ALA A 29 -6.12 -6.76 -4.65
CA ALA A 29 -7.26 -7.33 -5.38
C ALA A 29 -7.09 -8.83 -5.68
N ASP A 30 -5.86 -9.32 -5.75
CA ASP A 30 -5.51 -10.73 -5.94
C ASP A 30 -5.63 -11.57 -4.65
N GLY A 31 -6.08 -10.97 -3.55
CA GLY A 31 -6.32 -11.64 -2.27
C GLY A 31 -5.13 -11.67 -1.32
N ARG A 32 -3.96 -11.14 -1.72
CA ARG A 32 -2.82 -11.00 -0.80
C ARG A 32 -3.03 -9.86 0.18
N GLU A 33 -2.45 -10.01 1.38
CA GLU A 33 -2.30 -8.93 2.35
C GLU A 33 -0.82 -8.69 2.64
N ILE A 34 -0.41 -7.42 2.63
CA ILE A 34 0.96 -7.00 2.92
C ILE A 34 0.93 -6.09 4.13
N LYS A 35 1.72 -6.43 5.15
CA LYS A 35 1.81 -5.68 6.40
C LYS A 35 3.19 -5.07 6.56
N VAL A 36 3.25 -3.74 6.68
CA VAL A 36 4.50 -2.98 6.79
C VAL A 36 4.45 -2.02 7.98
N PRO A 37 5.56 -1.79 8.71
CA PRO A 37 5.58 -0.87 9.83
C PRO A 37 5.23 0.57 9.40
N LEU A 38 4.42 1.27 10.19
CA LEU A 38 4.16 2.70 9.99
C LEU A 38 5.43 3.55 10.13
N GLU A 39 6.48 3.01 10.75
CA GLU A 39 7.78 3.69 10.87
C GLU A 39 8.42 4.00 9.53
N PHE A 40 8.03 3.27 8.47
CA PHE A 40 8.50 3.51 7.11
C PHE A 40 7.87 4.76 6.48
N TYR A 41 6.78 5.28 7.06
CA TYR A 41 5.98 6.37 6.51
C TYR A 41 5.76 7.45 7.57
N PRO A 42 6.72 8.39 7.76
CA PRO A 42 6.69 9.33 8.86
C PRO A 42 5.43 10.20 8.94
N ARG A 43 4.85 10.63 7.81
CA ARG A 43 3.59 11.40 7.80
C ARG A 43 2.43 10.57 8.32
N LEU A 44 2.28 9.32 7.85
CA LEU A 44 1.26 8.41 8.37
C LEU A 44 1.49 8.04 9.84
N LYS A 45 2.74 7.84 10.28
CA LYS A 45 3.04 7.59 11.70
C LYS A 45 2.57 8.72 12.60
N LYS A 46 2.68 9.98 12.16
CA LYS A 46 2.23 11.16 12.91
C LYS A 46 0.73 11.45 12.76
N ALA A 47 0.10 10.94 11.70
CA ALA A 47 -1.31 11.16 11.42
C ALA A 47 -2.24 10.57 12.50
N THR A 48 -3.35 11.25 12.77
CA THR A 48 -4.44 10.72 13.60
C THR A 48 -5.11 9.54 12.92
N LYS A 49 -5.86 8.73 13.69
CA LYS A 49 -6.66 7.64 13.14
C LYS A 49 -7.60 8.11 12.02
N LYS A 50 -8.30 9.24 12.25
CA LYS A 50 -9.23 9.82 11.28
C LYS A 50 -8.55 10.22 9.97
N GLN A 51 -7.36 10.84 10.05
CA GLN A 51 -6.57 11.20 8.88
C GLN A 51 -6.13 9.95 8.10
N ARG A 52 -5.63 8.92 8.79
CA ARG A 52 -5.22 7.65 8.16
C ARG A 52 -6.38 6.94 7.46
N GLU A 53 -7.57 6.97 8.05
CA GLU A 53 -8.77 6.33 7.48
C GLU A 53 -9.35 7.09 6.29
N LYS A 54 -8.93 8.33 6.06
CA LYS A 54 -9.38 9.17 4.95
C LYS A 54 -8.35 9.20 3.83
N TYR A 55 -8.26 8.08 3.12
CA TYR A 55 -7.40 7.91 1.94
C TYR A 55 -8.24 7.72 0.68
N GLU A 56 -7.58 7.91 -0.46
CA GLU A 56 -8.12 7.69 -1.79
C GLU A 56 -7.23 6.70 -2.54
N ILE A 57 -7.83 5.69 -3.17
CA ILE A 57 -7.10 4.80 -4.08
C ILE A 57 -7.10 5.45 -5.46
N ILE A 58 -5.91 5.67 -6.02
CA ILE A 58 -5.70 6.40 -7.27
C ILE A 58 -4.97 5.52 -8.30
N GLY A 59 -4.89 6.00 -9.55
CA GLY A 59 -4.13 5.34 -10.61
C GLY A 59 -4.57 3.90 -10.87
N LEU A 60 -5.88 3.64 -10.88
CA LEU A 60 -6.45 2.29 -11.02
C LEU A 60 -5.96 1.28 -9.96
N GLY A 61 -5.66 1.76 -8.76
CA GLY A 61 -5.19 0.92 -7.65
C GLY A 61 -3.68 0.78 -7.55
N THR A 62 -2.91 1.52 -8.35
CA THR A 62 -1.43 1.52 -8.25
C THR A 62 -0.90 2.51 -7.22
N GLY A 63 -1.71 3.46 -6.74
CA GLY A 63 -1.34 4.44 -5.72
C GLY A 63 -2.40 4.66 -4.66
N ILE A 64 -1.98 5.18 -3.51
CA ILE A 64 -2.84 5.63 -2.42
C ILE A 64 -2.46 7.06 -2.04
N HIS A 65 -3.45 7.95 -2.00
CA HIS A 65 -3.32 9.36 -1.63
C HIS A 65 -4.01 9.64 -0.29
N TRP A 66 -3.36 10.39 0.59
CA TRP A 66 -3.94 10.92 1.83
C TRP A 66 -4.00 12.45 1.80
N PRO A 67 -5.15 13.06 1.46
CA PRO A 67 -5.24 14.50 1.22
C PRO A 67 -5.01 15.36 2.46
N GLU A 68 -5.38 14.88 3.66
CA GLU A 68 -5.24 15.69 4.89
C GLU A 68 -3.80 15.79 5.41
N ILE A 69 -2.90 14.91 4.95
CA ILE A 69 -1.50 14.87 5.40
C ILE A 69 -0.50 14.99 4.24
N ASP A 70 -1.00 15.20 3.01
CA ASP A 70 -0.21 15.34 1.78
C ASP A 70 0.79 14.18 1.62
N GLU A 71 0.28 12.94 1.71
CA GLU A 71 1.09 11.73 1.52
C GLU A 71 0.58 10.92 0.35
N ASP A 72 1.49 10.54 -0.54
CA ASP A 72 1.25 9.61 -1.63
C ASP A 72 2.17 8.40 -1.52
N LEU A 73 1.60 7.20 -1.59
CA LEU A 73 2.35 5.95 -1.63
C LEU A 73 1.99 5.14 -2.88
N SER A 74 3.00 4.59 -3.55
CA SER A 74 2.77 3.61 -4.61
C SER A 74 2.60 2.21 -4.02
N VAL A 75 1.72 1.41 -4.62
CA VAL A 75 1.53 0.00 -4.23
C VAL A 75 2.78 -0.81 -4.48
N GLU A 76 3.46 -0.59 -5.61
CA GLU A 76 4.74 -1.22 -5.90
C GLU A 76 5.80 -0.88 -4.84
N GLY A 77 5.86 0.38 -4.40
CA GLY A 77 6.78 0.81 -3.34
C GLY A 77 6.51 0.09 -2.02
N ILE A 78 5.25 -0.05 -1.63
CA ILE A 78 4.84 -0.81 -0.43
C ILE A 78 5.25 -2.29 -0.56
N ILE A 79 4.99 -2.91 -1.71
CA ILE A 79 5.36 -4.31 -1.99
C ILE A 79 6.88 -4.51 -1.91
N ALA A 80 7.64 -3.56 -2.43
CA ALA A 80 9.10 -3.56 -2.40
C ALA A 80 9.70 -3.18 -1.04
N GLY A 81 8.89 -2.80 -0.05
CA GLY A 81 9.35 -2.37 1.27
C GLY A 81 10.06 -1.01 1.26
N GLN A 82 9.73 -0.15 0.30
CA GLN A 82 10.35 1.18 0.17
C GLN A 82 9.72 2.16 1.18
N PRO A 83 10.51 2.76 2.09
CA PRO A 83 10.01 3.80 2.97
C PRO A 83 9.76 5.09 2.20
N SER A 84 8.79 5.92 2.67
CA SER A 84 8.62 7.25 2.08
C SER A 84 9.81 8.14 2.46
N ARG A 85 10.27 8.91 1.47
CA ARG A 85 11.31 9.91 1.65
C ARG A 85 10.63 11.24 1.89
N PHE A 86 10.57 11.62 3.17
CA PHE A 86 10.12 12.89 3.76
C PHE A 86 8.98 13.65 3.11
#